data_AF-A0A1E2RXY9-F1
#
_entry.id   AF-A0A1E2RXY9-F1
#
_cell.length_a   1.000
_cell.length_b   1.000
_cell.length_c   1.000
_cell.angle_alpha   90.00
_cell.angle_beta   90.00
_cell.angle_gamma   90.00
#
_symmetry.space_group_name_H-M   'P 1'
#
loop_
_entity.id
_entity.type
_entity.pdbx_description
1 polymer ?
#
loop_
_entity_poly.entity_id
_entity_poly.type
_entity_poly.pdbx_seq_one_letter_code
_entity_poly.pdbx_strand_id
1 'polypeptide(L)'
;MLFVCYVTIDPENRDESIKRFKQGGIVEPEGVKMIGAWIGLNQQETWSIFEADDAASIMKLFQPWTDLNVHQIAPVMDFSELADYVGR
;
A
#
# COMPACT_ATOMS: atom_id res chain seq x y z
N MET A 1 7.61 6.27 -9.17
CA MET A 1 8.27 5.11 -8.53
C MET A 1 7.22 4.06 -8.18
N LEU A 2 7.52 2.77 -8.32
CA LEU A 2 6.60 1.70 -7.92
C LEU A 2 6.87 1.23 -6.49
N PHE A 3 5.80 0.93 -5.76
CA PHE A 3 5.85 0.36 -4.42
C PHE A 3 4.93 -0.84 -4.33
N VAL A 4 5.46 -1.96 -3.83
CA VAL A 4 4.65 -3.09 -3.38
C VAL A 4 4.44 -2.98 -1.88
N CYS A 5 3.19 -3.11 -1.46
CA CYS A 5 2.79 -2.93 -0.07
C CYS A 5 2.01 -4.16 0.39
N TYR A 6 2.52 -4.81 1.42
CA TYR A 6 1.83 -5.85 2.17
C TYR A 6 1.49 -5.30 3.55
N VAL A 7 0.23 -5.47 3.95
CA VAL A 7 -0.28 -4.94 5.22
C VAL A 7 -1.01 -6.03 5.96
N THR A 8 -0.74 -6.19 7.25
CA THR A 8 -1.49 -7.08 8.14
C THR A 8 -2.23 -6.28 9.20
N ILE A 9 -3.37 -6.79 9.63
CA ILE A 9 -4.26 -6.19 10.62
C ILE A 9 -4.55 -7.25 11.67
N ASP A 10 -4.17 -6.99 12.91
CA ASP A 10 -4.44 -7.92 14.00
C ASP A 10 -5.96 -8.10 14.19
N PRO A 11 -6.43 -9.29 14.60
CA PRO A 11 -7.86 -9.56 14.74
C PRO A 11 -8.60 -8.55 15.64
N GLU A 12 -7.93 -8.02 16.67
CA GLU A 12 -8.47 -7.00 17.57
C GLU A 12 -8.66 -5.63 16.91
N ASN A 13 -7.86 -5.32 15.88
CA ASN A 13 -7.91 -4.05 15.15
C ASN A 13 -8.74 -4.14 13.85
N ARG A 14 -9.12 -5.35 13.42
CA ARG A 14 -9.81 -5.59 12.15
C ARG A 14 -11.05 -4.72 11.99
N ASP A 15 -11.95 -4.74 12.97
CA ASP A 15 -13.25 -4.09 12.84
C ASP A 15 -13.11 -2.56 12.80
N GLU A 16 -12.17 -1.98 13.55
CA GLU A 16 -11.87 -0.55 13.51
C GLU A 16 -11.20 -0.15 12.19
N SER A 17 -10.30 -0.98 11.66
CA SER A 17 -9.67 -0.75 10.34
C SER A 17 -10.70 -0.75 9.21
N ILE A 18 -11.62 -1.73 9.21
CA ILE A 18 -12.73 -1.81 8.25
C ILE A 18 -13.72 -0.65 8.41
N LYS A 19 -13.99 -0.21 9.64
CA LYS A 19 -14.83 0.96 9.89
C LYS A 19 -14.18 2.24 9.34
N ARG A 20 -12.88 2.44 9.55
CA ARG A 20 -12.12 3.57 8.99
C ARG A 20 -12.15 3.55 7.46
N PHE A 21 -11.97 2.38 6.86
CA PHE A 21 -12.12 2.19 5.42
C PHE A 21 -13.53 2.52 4.92
N LYS A 22 -14.60 2.12 5.63
CA LYS A 22 -15.98 2.47 5.25
C LYS A 22 -16.26 3.97 5.29
N GLN A 23 -15.55 4.72 6.13
CA GLN A 23 -15.77 6.16 6.29
C GLN A 23 -15.05 6.99 5.24
N GLY A 24 -13.81 6.61 4.87
CA GLY A 24 -12.96 7.42 4.00
C GLY A 24 -12.40 6.72 2.76
N GLY A 25 -12.57 5.40 2.66
CA GLY A 25 -11.86 4.59 1.67
C GLY A 25 -10.34 4.67 1.84
N ILE A 26 -9.62 4.43 0.75
CA ILE A 26 -8.20 4.75 0.64
C ILE A 26 -8.12 6.10 -0.07
N VAL A 27 -7.70 7.13 0.67
CA VAL A 27 -7.52 8.49 0.11
C VAL A 27 -6.11 8.59 -0.45
N GLU A 28 -5.98 8.70 -1.76
CA GLU A 28 -4.70 8.88 -2.45
C GLU A 28 -4.20 10.33 -2.24
N PRO A 29 -3.04 10.55 -1.59
CA PRO A 29 -2.40 11.85 -1.56
C PRO A 29 -1.98 12.31 -2.96
N GLU A 30 -1.73 13.61 -3.12
CA GLU A 30 -1.10 14.13 -4.34
C GLU A 30 0.20 13.38 -4.65
N GLY A 31 0.40 13.01 -5.91
CA GLY A 31 1.56 12.24 -6.35
C GLY A 31 1.52 10.77 -5.95
N VAL A 32 0.35 10.20 -5.62
CA VAL A 32 0.13 8.76 -5.40
C VAL A 32 -1.01 8.28 -6.28
N LYS A 33 -0.86 7.08 -6.86
CA LYS A 33 -1.86 6.41 -7.66
C LYS A 33 -1.89 4.92 -7.34
N MET A 34 -3.06 4.36 -7.03
CA MET A 34 -3.21 2.92 -6.88
C MET A 34 -3.22 2.22 -8.24
N ILE A 35 -2.36 1.23 -8.41
CA ILE A 35 -2.33 0.35 -9.59
C ILE A 35 -3.24 -0.86 -9.39
N GLY A 36 -3.27 -1.39 -8.16
CA GLY A 36 -4.17 -2.46 -7.77
C GLY A 36 -4.09 -2.74 -6.27
N ALA A 37 -5.20 -3.22 -5.71
CA ALA A 37 -5.26 -3.62 -4.31
C ALA A 37 -6.22 -4.81 -4.14
N TRP A 38 -5.86 -5.70 -3.22
CA TRP A 38 -6.62 -6.90 -2.89
C TRP A 38 -6.63 -7.08 -1.37
N ILE A 39 -7.76 -7.55 -0.84
CA ILE A 39 -7.94 -7.86 0.59
C ILE A 39 -8.19 -9.35 0.76
N GLY A 40 -7.56 -9.96 1.77
CA GLY A 40 -7.84 -11.33 2.17
C GLY A 40 -9.31 -11.51 2.59
N LEU A 41 -9.86 -12.72 2.41
CA LEU A 41 -11.28 -12.98 2.75
C LEU A 41 -11.57 -12.89 4.25
N ASN A 42 -10.55 -13.06 5.09
CA ASN A 42 -10.59 -12.81 6.53
C ASN A 42 -10.55 -11.31 6.88
N GLN A 43 -10.25 -10.44 5.91
CA GLN A 43 -10.10 -8.99 6.04
C GLN A 43 -8.99 -8.57 7.01
N GLN A 44 -7.94 -9.39 7.14
CA GLN A 44 -6.81 -9.16 8.05
C GLN A 44 -5.50 -8.89 7.33
N GLU A 45 -5.51 -8.87 6.00
CA GLU A 45 -4.33 -8.56 5.23
C GLU A 45 -4.70 -7.99 3.86
N THR A 46 -3.79 -7.17 3.31
CA THR A 46 -3.93 -6.60 1.97
C THR A 46 -2.63 -6.66 1.21
N TRP A 47 -2.75 -6.81 -0.11
CA TRP A 47 -1.66 -6.64 -1.07
C TRP A 47 -2.03 -5.48 -1.97
N SER A 48 -1.10 -4.57 -2.19
CA SER A 48 -1.34 -3.41 -3.02
C SER A 48 -0.09 -2.95 -3.74
N ILE A 49 -0.31 -2.35 -4.91
CA ILE A 49 0.74 -1.75 -5.73
C ILE A 49 0.36 -0.29 -5.95
N PHE A 50 1.30 0.60 -5.67
CA PHE A 50 1.13 2.03 -5.88
C PHE A 50 2.25 2.57 -6.77
N GLU A 51 1.90 3.53 -7.61
CA GLU A 51 2.84 4.44 -8.22
C GLU A 51 2.85 5.72 -7.38
N ALA A 52 4.04 6.23 -7.04
CA ALA A 52 4.18 7.49 -6.33
C ALA A 52 5.39 8.30 -6.77
N ASP A 53 5.31 9.62 -6.64
CA ASP A 53 6.37 10.57 -7.01
C ASP A 53 7.61 10.40 -6.12
N ASP A 54 7.41 10.17 -4.83
CA ASP A 54 8.47 10.00 -3.84
C ASP A 54 8.06 9.14 -2.63
N ALA A 55 9.03 8.84 -1.77
CA ALA A 55 8.81 8.05 -0.57
C ALA A 55 7.91 8.76 0.47
N ALA A 56 7.89 10.09 0.52
CA ALA A 56 7.09 10.85 1.47
C ALA A 56 5.59 10.78 1.12
N SER A 57 5.27 10.78 -0.18
CA SER A 57 3.90 10.60 -0.68
C SER A 57 3.32 9.24 -0.28
N ILE A 58 4.12 8.17 -0.37
CA ILE A 58 3.72 6.84 0.16
C ILE A 58 3.59 6.82 1.68
N MET A 59 4.50 7.47 2.42
CA MET A 59 4.35 7.54 3.88
C MET A 59 3.03 8.22 4.29
N LYS A 60 2.63 9.30 3.61
CA LYS A 60 1.36 9.99 3.86
C LYS A 60 0.14 9.09 3.61
N LEU A 61 0.20 8.23 2.60
CA LEU A 61 -0.86 7.27 2.30
C LEU A 61 -1.09 6.30 3.48
N PHE A 62 0.00 5.77 4.07
CA PHE A 62 -0.09 4.77 5.14
C PHE A 62 -0.15 5.35 6.55
N GLN A 63 0.24 6.61 6.75
CA GLN A 63 0.25 7.27 8.07
C GLN A 63 -1.06 7.09 8.86
N PRO A 64 -2.27 7.25 8.28
CA PRO A 64 -3.54 7.09 9.00
C PRO A 64 -3.87 5.66 9.46
N TRP A 65 -3.04 4.68 9.12
CA TRP A 65 -3.25 3.26 9.38
C TRP A 65 -2.22 2.67 10.35
N THR A 66 -1.18 3.44 10.70
CA THR A 66 -0.04 2.99 11.51
C THR A 66 -0.40 2.62 12.95
N ASP A 67 -1.57 3.03 13.43
CA ASP A 67 -2.14 2.66 14.73
C ASP A 67 -2.87 1.32 14.72
N LEU A 68 -3.30 0.83 13.54
CA LEU A 68 -4.13 -0.38 13.41
C LEU A 68 -3.45 -1.52 12.66
N ASN A 69 -2.49 -1.20 11.80
CA ASN A 69 -1.94 -2.13 10.83
C ASN A 69 -0.40 -2.17 10.89
N VAL A 70 0.18 -3.31 10.52
CA VAL A 70 1.62 -3.48 10.29
C VAL A 70 1.90 -3.43 8.80
N HIS A 71 2.88 -2.64 8.40
CA HIS A 71 3.15 -2.33 6.99
C HIS A 71 4.53 -2.83 6.56
N GLN A 72 4.57 -3.61 5.48
CA GLN A 72 5.77 -3.93 4.73
C GLN A 72 5.69 -3.24 3.38
N ILE A 73 6.54 -2.23 3.18
CA ILE A 73 6.54 -1.38 1.99
C ILE A 73 7.92 -1.49 1.35
N ALA A 74 7.98 -1.90 0.09
CA ALA A 74 9.22 -1.99 -0.65
C ALA A 74 9.13 -1.18 -1.96
N PRO A 75 10.12 -0.32 -2.26
CA PRO A 75 10.27 0.21 -3.61
C PRO A 75 10.63 -0.94 -4.55
N VAL A 76 10.00 -0.97 -5.71
CA VAL A 76 10.22 -2.01 -6.74
C VAL A 76 10.40 -1.35 -8.10
N MET A 77 10.92 -2.14 -9.03
CA MET A 77 10.98 -1.81 -10.45
C MET A 77 10.31 -2.93 -11.23
N ASP A 78 9.75 -2.62 -12.40
CA ASP A 78 9.20 -3.65 -13.28
C ASP A 78 10.32 -4.37 -14.08
N PHE A 79 9.93 -5.39 -14.86
CA PHE A 79 10.89 -6.15 -15.65
C PHE A 79 11.48 -5.36 -16.83
N SER A 80 10.81 -4.30 -17.31
CA SER A 80 11.36 -3.41 -18.34
C SER A 80 12.49 -2.57 -17.76
N GLU A 81 12.25 -1.95 -16.60
CA GLU A 81 13.27 -1.18 -15.88
C GLU A 81 14.46 -2.07 -15.49
N LEU A 82 14.20 -3.31 -15.06
CA LEU A 82 15.25 -4.28 -14.79
C LEU A 82 16.03 -4.62 -16.06
N ALA A 83 15.36 -4.84 -17.20
CA ALA A 83 16.00 -5.15 -18.48
C ALA A 83 16.96 -4.03 -18.92
N ASP A 84 16.50 -2.77 -18.83
CA ASP A 84 17.32 -1.59 -19.11
C ASP A 84 18.53 -1.53 -18.19
N TYR A 85 18.35 -1.79 -16.88
CA TYR A 85 19.43 -1.78 -15.89
C TYR A 85 20.48 -2.88 -16.14
N VAL A 86 20.06 -4.10 -16.49
CA VAL A 86 20.98 -5.21 -16.77
C VAL A 86 21.50 -5.24 -18.21
N GLY A 87 21.05 -4.32 -19.07
CA GLY A 87 21.48 -4.18 -20.46
C GLY A 87 20.96 -5.28 -21.40
N ARG A 88 19.70 -5.73 -21.21
CA ARG A 88 19.04 -6.75 -22.04
C ARG A 88 18.16 -6.14 -23.13
#